data_AF-M7SDL3-F1
#
_entry.id   AF-M7SDL3-F1
#
_cell.length_a   1.000
_cell.length_b   1.000
_cell.length_c   1.000
_cell.angle_alpha   90.00
_cell.angle_beta   90.00
_cell.angle_gamma   90.00
#
_symmetry.space_group_name_H-M   'P 1'
#
loop_
_entity.id
_entity.type
_entity.pdbx_description
1 polymer ?
#
loop_
_entity_poly.entity_id
_entity_poly.type
_entity_poly.pdbx_seq_one_letter_code
_entity_poly.pdbx_strand_id
1 'polypeptide(L)'
;MPLDFSNLNEEPLKIQIKAEFFKDKKFLYSGDKIDFMLSYKHPNATLPILWGEAKRGDFDDLDKAFTQLLLTIGRHKLYKHHTPPYLCAFNAFRMEFIAFNDTITSFFYKSDIDFSIPPSNHNTEGFKHALDAFKAMCKHNNKSVFDFKTQSQECKEFIKDHLNSSHLLNKIQIDKNNFFTIYQKWLEIVKPTIDINWEVAKSKGILDADYYLADLLSDGDKTIIEKLHTILRSSHYKLNRGMNELGKMDFMEVGFTDNQQAHQEFWSVYERPPKSEFQASILERRDLLVPSDVRERKGAYFTPKIWVEKSQEYLAKALGQDYQEDYIIWDCAGGTGNLLRGLWNKANLYLSTLDHNDVAIIKDLASKNHLKLLENQVFQFDFLNDDFFSDKMPKSLQEILKDEEKRKRLIIYINPPYAEAGNKAKMSGTGEHKVKVARNNKVYETYKDLLGSGTNELFAQFFMRIYKELDGCIMASFSTLKYLNSSHFKKFREVFKAKFLEGFMVPSDSFDNVTGQFPIGFLVWDTA
;
A
#
# COMPACT_ATOMS: atom_id res chain seq x y z
N MET A 1 -21.17 0.95 -42.79
CA MET A 1 -19.95 0.49 -43.48
C MET A 1 -18.90 0.21 -42.42
N PRO A 2 -18.07 -0.83 -42.57
CA PRO A 2 -16.92 -1.03 -41.70
C PRO A 2 -16.04 0.22 -41.74
N LEU A 3 -15.57 0.70 -40.59
CA LEU A 3 -14.59 1.78 -40.55
C LEU A 3 -13.28 1.25 -41.12
N ASP A 4 -12.75 1.93 -42.13
CA ASP A 4 -11.45 1.61 -42.71
C ASP A 4 -10.57 2.86 -42.68
N PHE A 5 -9.47 2.77 -41.92
CA PHE A 5 -8.48 3.83 -41.77
C PHE A 5 -7.11 3.43 -42.34
N SER A 6 -7.02 2.31 -43.07
CA SER A 6 -5.74 1.69 -43.48
C SER A 6 -4.81 2.63 -44.25
N ASN A 7 -5.39 3.58 -44.99
CA ASN A 7 -4.66 4.52 -45.85
C ASN A 7 -4.30 5.84 -45.16
N LEU A 8 -4.68 6.04 -43.89
CA LEU A 8 -4.42 7.28 -43.18
C LEU A 8 -2.99 7.31 -42.61
N ASN A 9 -2.33 8.46 -42.78
CA ASN A 9 -1.14 8.80 -42.01
C ASN A 9 -1.54 9.09 -40.55
N GLU A 10 -0.56 9.14 -39.65
CA GLU A 10 -0.79 9.25 -38.21
C GLU A 10 -1.62 10.48 -37.80
N GLU A 11 -1.32 11.67 -38.34
CA GLU A 11 -2.06 12.89 -37.99
C GLU A 11 -3.51 12.90 -38.52
N PRO A 12 -3.78 12.56 -39.80
CA PRO A 12 -5.14 12.33 -40.27
C PRO A 12 -5.90 11.25 -39.49
N LEU A 13 -5.21 10.19 -39.04
CA LEU A 13 -5.80 9.14 -38.22
C LEU A 13 -6.26 9.70 -36.86
N LYS A 14 -5.43 10.49 -36.16
CA LYS A 14 -5.81 11.13 -34.89
C LYS A 14 -7.08 11.98 -35.05
N ILE A 15 -7.15 12.81 -36.09
CA ILE A 15 -8.31 13.65 -36.38
C ILE A 15 -9.56 12.81 -36.63
N GLN A 16 -9.44 11.73 -37.42
CA GLN A 16 -10.57 10.86 -37.76
C GLN A 16 -11.06 10.06 -36.54
N ILE A 17 -10.14 9.56 -35.71
CA ILE A 17 -10.48 8.89 -34.45
C ILE A 17 -11.22 9.84 -33.50
N LYS A 18 -10.73 11.07 -33.34
CA LYS A 18 -11.44 12.10 -32.56
C LYS A 18 -12.84 12.35 -33.12
N ALA A 19 -12.96 12.51 -34.43
CA ALA A 19 -14.24 12.80 -35.08
C ALA A 19 -15.23 11.63 -34.97
N GLU A 20 -14.77 10.38 -34.99
CA GLU A 20 -15.65 9.22 -35.00
C GLU A 20 -16.07 8.76 -33.60
N PHE A 21 -15.13 8.74 -32.66
CA PHE A 21 -15.32 8.16 -31.33
C PHE A 21 -15.56 9.21 -30.23
N PHE A 22 -15.10 10.45 -30.42
CA PHE A 22 -15.15 11.52 -29.40
C PHE A 22 -15.90 12.76 -29.91
N LYS A 23 -17.15 12.55 -30.33
CA LYS A 23 -18.02 13.56 -30.98
C LYS A 23 -18.52 14.65 -30.04
N ASP A 24 -18.48 14.43 -28.72
CA ASP A 24 -18.98 15.38 -27.74
C ASP A 24 -18.14 16.67 -27.76
N LYS A 25 -18.82 17.82 -27.92
CA LYS A 25 -18.19 19.15 -28.03
C LYS A 25 -17.50 19.57 -26.73
N LYS A 26 -17.81 18.93 -25.60
CA LYS A 26 -17.14 19.20 -24.32
C LYS A 26 -15.67 18.80 -24.35
N PHE A 27 -15.28 17.89 -25.24
CA PHE A 27 -13.91 17.41 -25.36
C PHE A 27 -13.05 18.37 -26.17
N LEU A 28 -12.04 18.91 -25.50
CA LEU A 28 -10.96 19.69 -26.08
C LEU A 28 -9.85 18.73 -26.50
N TYR A 29 -9.56 18.73 -27.79
CA TYR A 29 -8.49 17.93 -28.39
C TYR A 29 -7.22 18.76 -28.53
N SER A 30 -6.09 18.18 -28.14
CA SER A 30 -4.75 18.73 -28.39
C SER A 30 -3.75 17.61 -28.68
N GLY A 31 -2.78 17.90 -29.55
CA GLY A 31 -1.56 17.11 -29.71
C GLY A 31 -0.37 18.02 -29.42
N ASP A 32 0.50 17.61 -28.49
CA ASP A 32 1.77 18.29 -28.20
C ASP A 32 2.82 17.22 -27.88
N LYS A 33 3.27 17.11 -26.62
CA LYS A 33 4.19 16.06 -26.18
C LYS A 33 3.56 14.67 -26.23
N ILE A 34 2.26 14.59 -25.96
CA ILE A 34 1.45 13.39 -26.13
C ILE A 34 0.66 13.56 -27.43
N ASP A 35 0.67 12.53 -28.24
CA ASP A 35 0.05 12.47 -29.56
C ASP A 35 -1.43 12.79 -29.56
N PHE A 36 -2.17 12.22 -28.61
CA PHE A 36 -3.61 12.31 -28.55
C PHE A 36 -4.05 12.66 -27.14
N MET A 37 -4.40 13.93 -26.88
CA MET A 37 -4.92 14.36 -25.58
C MET A 37 -6.36 14.84 -25.73
N LEU A 38 -7.24 14.30 -24.89
CA LEU A 38 -8.59 14.80 -24.67
C LEU A 38 -8.70 15.34 -23.26
N SER A 39 -9.32 16.51 -23.13
CA SER A 39 -9.61 17.15 -21.85
C SER A 39 -10.98 17.81 -21.86
N TYR A 40 -11.50 18.19 -20.69
CA TYR A 40 -12.72 18.99 -20.58
C TYR A 40 -12.54 20.14 -19.58
N LYS A 41 -13.38 21.16 -19.72
CA LYS A 41 -13.44 22.27 -18.76
C LYS A 41 -14.29 21.88 -17.55
N HIS A 42 -13.64 21.71 -16.42
CA HIS A 42 -14.25 21.65 -15.09
C HIS A 42 -14.33 23.08 -14.52
N PRO A 43 -15.27 23.42 -13.61
CA PRO A 43 -15.40 24.77 -13.06
C PRO A 43 -14.09 25.38 -12.53
N ASN A 44 -13.23 24.56 -11.91
CA ASN A 44 -11.99 25.00 -11.28
C ASN A 44 -10.72 24.62 -12.04
N ALA A 45 -10.81 23.82 -13.11
CA ALA A 45 -9.63 23.29 -13.81
C ALA A 45 -9.94 22.78 -15.22
N THR A 46 -8.92 22.58 -16.05
CA THR A 46 -9.04 21.73 -17.25
C THR A 46 -8.53 20.34 -16.89
N LEU A 47 -9.41 19.34 -16.99
CA LEU A 47 -9.11 17.98 -16.55
C LEU A 47 -8.90 17.05 -17.75
N PRO A 48 -7.81 16.26 -17.78
CA PRO A 48 -7.59 15.29 -18.84
C PRO A 48 -8.54 14.10 -18.72
N ILE A 49 -8.86 13.50 -19.86
CA ILE A 49 -9.83 12.42 -20.01
C ILE A 49 -9.19 11.21 -20.69
N LEU A 50 -8.33 11.48 -21.66
CA LEU A 50 -7.61 10.45 -22.37
C LEU A 50 -6.27 11.01 -22.81
N TRP A 51 -5.21 10.23 -22.57
CA TRP A 51 -3.91 10.43 -23.19
C TRP A 51 -3.60 9.21 -24.03
N GLY A 52 -3.10 9.43 -25.24
CA GLY A 52 -2.87 8.35 -26.17
C GLY A 52 -1.66 8.53 -27.07
N GLU A 53 -1.17 7.40 -27.55
CA GLU A 53 -0.12 7.29 -28.55
C GLU A 53 -0.74 6.69 -29.82
N ALA A 54 -0.53 7.36 -30.96
CA ALA A 54 -1.07 6.91 -32.24
C ALA A 54 0.04 6.27 -33.06
N LYS A 55 -0.28 5.24 -33.84
CA LYS A 55 0.67 4.62 -34.77
C LYS A 55 0.07 4.51 -36.16
N ARG A 56 0.90 4.74 -37.17
CA ARG A 56 0.50 4.63 -38.57
C ARG A 56 0.33 3.17 -38.99
N GLY A 57 -0.68 2.90 -39.83
CA GLY A 57 -0.84 1.64 -40.55
C GLY A 57 -1.06 0.45 -39.62
N ASP A 58 -0.45 -0.69 -39.96
CA ASP A 58 -0.57 -1.96 -39.24
C ASP A 58 0.55 -2.14 -38.21
N PHE A 59 0.79 -1.11 -37.40
CA PHE A 59 1.76 -1.24 -36.31
C PHE A 59 1.29 -2.32 -35.34
N ASP A 60 2.08 -3.39 -35.25
CA ASP A 60 1.69 -4.67 -34.67
C ASP A 60 1.73 -4.68 -33.15
N ASP A 61 2.70 -3.99 -32.55
CA ASP A 61 2.98 -4.06 -31.12
C ASP A 61 2.55 -2.79 -30.37
N LEU A 62 1.24 -2.65 -30.10
CA LEU A 62 0.71 -1.53 -29.31
C LEU A 62 1.25 -1.46 -27.88
N ASP A 63 1.91 -2.51 -27.37
CA ASP A 63 2.62 -2.41 -26.07
C ASP A 63 3.81 -1.47 -26.16
N LYS A 64 4.49 -1.41 -27.32
CA LYS A 64 5.52 -0.40 -27.56
C LYS A 64 4.94 1.00 -27.59
N ALA A 65 3.75 1.18 -28.16
CA ALA A 65 3.06 2.47 -28.16
C ALA A 65 2.67 2.91 -26.75
N PHE A 66 2.12 2.01 -25.92
CA PHE A 66 1.89 2.30 -24.50
C PHE A 66 3.18 2.58 -23.74
N THR A 67 4.24 1.82 -23.98
CA THR A 67 5.54 2.04 -23.33
C THR A 67 6.09 3.42 -23.69
N GLN A 68 6.02 3.81 -24.96
CA GLN A 68 6.38 5.15 -25.42
C GLN A 68 5.55 6.22 -24.71
N LEU A 69 4.22 6.03 -24.61
CA LEU A 69 3.34 6.95 -23.90
C LEU A 69 3.74 7.12 -22.44
N LEU A 70 4.00 6.02 -21.73
CA LEU A 70 4.43 6.03 -20.33
C LEU A 70 5.80 6.72 -20.17
N LEU A 71 6.75 6.45 -21.06
CA LEU A 71 8.05 7.14 -21.03
C LEU A 71 7.88 8.65 -21.25
N THR A 72 7.03 9.06 -22.18
CA THR A 72 6.69 10.48 -22.42
C THR A 72 6.04 11.14 -21.20
N ILE A 73 5.06 10.47 -20.59
CA ILE A 73 4.39 10.95 -19.36
C ILE A 73 5.41 11.12 -18.23
N GLY A 74 6.28 10.13 -18.03
CA GLY A 74 7.31 10.16 -17.00
C GLY A 74 8.38 11.23 -17.23
N ARG A 75 8.86 11.36 -18.48
CA ARG A 75 9.84 12.37 -18.89
C ARG A 75 9.39 13.79 -18.58
N HIS A 76 8.12 14.07 -18.82
CA HIS A 76 7.52 15.37 -18.56
C HIS A 76 6.82 15.48 -17.21
N LYS A 77 6.90 14.44 -16.37
CA LYS A 77 6.27 14.36 -15.04
C LYS A 77 4.78 14.68 -15.04
N LEU A 78 4.07 14.37 -16.12
CA LEU A 78 2.64 14.70 -16.27
C LEU A 78 1.76 13.97 -15.24
N TYR A 79 2.24 12.84 -14.72
CA TYR A 79 1.57 12.04 -13.68
C TYR A 79 1.43 12.76 -12.33
N LYS A 80 2.19 13.84 -12.08
CA LYS A 80 2.14 14.62 -10.84
C LYS A 80 0.93 15.56 -10.74
N HIS A 81 0.23 15.78 -11.84
CA HIS A 81 -0.94 16.66 -11.93
C HIS A 81 -2.23 15.84 -12.08
N HIS A 82 -3.34 16.47 -12.46
CA HIS A 82 -4.53 15.73 -12.87
C HIS A 82 -4.18 14.79 -14.04
N THR A 83 -4.61 13.53 -13.95
CA THR A 83 -4.36 12.47 -14.93
C THR A 83 -5.69 11.94 -15.47
N PRO A 84 -5.73 11.42 -16.70
CA PRO A 84 -6.95 10.86 -17.27
C PRO A 84 -7.32 9.56 -16.56
N PRO A 85 -8.60 9.15 -16.56
CA PRO A 85 -9.01 7.82 -16.07
C PRO A 85 -8.44 6.67 -16.92
N TYR A 86 -8.13 6.92 -18.20
CA TYR A 86 -7.56 5.92 -19.10
C TYR A 86 -6.42 6.48 -19.94
N LEU A 87 -5.52 5.59 -20.33
CA LEU A 87 -4.59 5.77 -21.44
C LEU A 87 -5.08 4.96 -22.65
N CYS A 88 -4.73 5.37 -23.87
CA CYS A 88 -4.96 4.55 -25.06
C CYS A 88 -3.73 4.43 -25.97
N ALA A 89 -3.74 3.38 -26.78
CA ALA A 89 -2.86 3.26 -27.92
C ALA A 89 -3.71 2.78 -29.10
N PHE A 90 -3.49 3.34 -30.30
CA PHE A 90 -4.29 2.95 -31.47
C PHE A 90 -3.49 3.02 -32.75
N ASN A 91 -3.90 2.19 -33.71
CA ASN A 91 -3.40 2.22 -35.09
C ASN A 91 -4.58 2.34 -36.07
N ALA A 92 -4.40 2.02 -37.35
CA ALA A 92 -5.47 2.11 -38.33
C ALA A 92 -6.59 1.05 -38.17
N PHE A 93 -6.36 0.01 -37.38
CA PHE A 93 -7.22 -1.17 -37.32
C PHE A 93 -7.89 -1.37 -35.96
N ARG A 94 -7.25 -0.93 -34.88
CA ARG A 94 -7.75 -1.14 -33.51
C ARG A 94 -7.35 -0.02 -32.56
N MET A 95 -8.08 0.06 -31.45
CA MET A 95 -7.77 0.89 -30.30
C MET A 95 -7.76 0.04 -29.03
N GLU A 96 -6.77 0.29 -28.19
CA GLU A 96 -6.60 -0.36 -26.90
C GLU A 96 -6.66 0.68 -25.78
N PHE A 97 -7.28 0.31 -24.65
CA PHE A 97 -7.38 1.14 -23.46
C PHE A 97 -6.81 0.43 -22.24
N ILE A 98 -6.18 1.21 -21.35
CA ILE A 98 -5.74 0.78 -20.03
C ILE A 98 -6.11 1.83 -18.99
N ALA A 99 -6.65 1.41 -17.85
CA ALA A 99 -7.01 2.33 -16.77
C ALA A 99 -5.75 2.96 -16.16
N PHE A 100 -5.77 4.26 -15.92
CA PHE A 100 -4.73 4.96 -15.16
C PHE A 100 -4.98 4.74 -13.66
N ASN A 101 -4.60 3.56 -13.18
CA ASN A 101 -4.77 3.13 -11.80
C ASN A 101 -3.44 3.14 -11.03
N ASP A 102 -3.47 2.70 -9.78
CA ASP A 102 -2.31 2.62 -8.89
C ASP A 102 -1.17 1.77 -9.46
N THR A 103 -1.47 0.76 -10.28
CA THR A 103 -0.45 -0.02 -10.99
C THR A 103 0.28 0.84 -12.03
N ILE A 104 -0.45 1.60 -12.84
CA ILE A 104 0.15 2.53 -13.82
C ILE A 104 0.90 3.65 -13.10
N THR A 105 0.34 4.19 -12.02
CA THR A 105 1.03 5.19 -11.20
C THR A 105 2.35 4.65 -10.66
N SER A 106 2.38 3.42 -10.16
CA SER A 106 3.60 2.80 -9.61
C SER A 106 4.75 2.71 -10.62
N PHE A 107 4.46 2.62 -11.92
CA PHE A 107 5.47 2.63 -12.98
C PHE A 107 6.33 3.89 -12.94
N PHE A 108 5.74 5.06 -12.66
CA PHE A 108 6.45 6.34 -12.65
C PHE A 108 7.37 6.54 -11.43
N TYR A 109 7.25 5.67 -10.43
CA TYR A 109 8.07 5.72 -9.21
C TYR A 109 9.09 4.58 -9.13
N LYS A 110 9.20 3.76 -10.18
CA LYS A 110 10.26 2.74 -10.30
C LYS A 110 11.62 3.41 -10.51
N SER A 111 12.57 3.11 -9.63
CA SER A 111 13.92 3.69 -9.68
C SER A 111 14.79 3.15 -10.82
N ASP A 112 14.43 2.00 -11.37
CA ASP A 112 15.13 1.29 -12.44
C ASP A 112 14.63 1.66 -13.85
N ILE A 113 13.65 2.55 -13.96
CA ILE A 113 13.16 3.08 -15.25
C ILE A 113 13.79 4.44 -15.52
N ASP A 114 14.57 4.53 -16.60
CA ASP A 114 15.14 5.80 -17.06
C ASP A 114 14.17 6.55 -17.97
N PHE A 115 13.52 7.58 -17.43
CA PHE A 115 12.61 8.46 -18.18
C PHE A 115 13.31 9.53 -19.03
N SER A 116 14.65 9.62 -18.99
CA SER A 116 15.40 10.59 -19.78
C SER A 116 15.62 10.15 -21.24
N ILE A 117 15.49 8.84 -21.51
CA ILE A 117 15.68 8.24 -22.83
C ILE A 117 14.68 8.78 -23.86
N PRO A 118 15.02 8.79 -25.16
CA PRO A 118 14.06 9.12 -26.22
C PRO A 118 12.91 8.10 -26.26
N PRO A 119 11.64 8.50 -25.99
CA PRO A 119 10.53 7.56 -25.86
C PRO A 119 10.25 6.73 -27.13
N SER A 120 10.56 7.26 -28.31
CA SER A 120 10.31 6.61 -29.61
C SER A 120 11.42 5.66 -30.07
N ASN A 121 12.53 5.53 -29.34
CA ASN A 121 13.63 4.65 -29.72
C ASN A 121 13.48 3.25 -29.09
N HIS A 122 12.74 2.39 -29.78
CA HIS A 122 12.41 1.03 -29.33
C HIS A 122 13.61 0.08 -29.19
N ASN A 123 14.78 0.45 -29.71
CA ASN A 123 15.95 -0.44 -29.75
C ASN A 123 16.86 -0.33 -28.53
N THR A 124 16.69 0.72 -27.72
CA THR A 124 17.51 0.95 -26.52
C THR A 124 17.23 -0.11 -25.45
N GLU A 125 18.25 -0.44 -24.65
CA GLU A 125 18.07 -1.34 -23.50
C GLU A 125 17.08 -0.77 -22.49
N GLY A 126 17.14 0.54 -22.24
CA GLY A 126 16.19 1.24 -21.36
C GLY A 126 14.73 1.12 -21.83
N PHE A 127 14.47 1.22 -23.13
CA PHE A 127 13.13 1.02 -23.67
C PHE A 127 12.67 -0.43 -23.52
N LYS A 128 13.54 -1.40 -23.82
CA LYS A 128 13.20 -2.84 -23.66
C LYS A 128 12.88 -3.17 -22.20
N HIS A 129 13.66 -2.64 -21.26
CA HIS A 129 13.41 -2.78 -19.83
C HIS A 129 12.06 -2.17 -19.42
N ALA A 130 11.75 -0.96 -19.91
CA ALA A 130 10.46 -0.33 -19.70
C ALA A 130 9.28 -1.13 -20.30
N LEU A 131 9.48 -1.72 -21.48
CA LEU A 131 8.49 -2.57 -22.15
C LEU A 131 8.23 -3.86 -21.35
N ASP A 132 9.28 -4.50 -20.84
CA ASP A 132 9.16 -5.70 -20.02
C ASP A 132 8.44 -5.39 -18.70
N ALA A 133 8.76 -4.25 -18.07
CA ALA A 133 8.07 -3.77 -16.89
C ALA A 133 6.58 -3.48 -17.16
N PHE A 134 6.26 -2.82 -18.29
CA PHE A 134 4.88 -2.57 -18.71
C PHE A 134 4.12 -3.88 -18.98
N LYS A 135 4.72 -4.83 -19.70
CA LYS A 135 4.12 -6.14 -19.99
C LYS A 135 3.87 -6.94 -18.72
N ALA A 136 4.81 -6.92 -17.76
CA ALA A 136 4.64 -7.57 -16.47
C ALA A 136 3.45 -6.98 -15.68
N MET A 137 3.29 -5.65 -15.68
CA MET A 137 2.15 -4.98 -15.07
C MET A 137 0.81 -5.34 -15.75
N CYS A 138 0.81 -5.46 -17.07
CA CYS A 138 -0.39 -5.77 -17.84
C CYS A 138 -0.84 -7.23 -17.72
N LYS A 139 -0.01 -8.16 -17.22
CA LYS A 139 -0.45 -9.56 -16.99
C LYS A 139 -1.65 -9.66 -16.04
N HIS A 140 -1.84 -8.67 -15.16
CA HIS A 140 -2.91 -8.62 -14.18
C HIS A 140 -3.96 -7.52 -14.45
N ASN A 141 -3.70 -6.62 -15.41
CA ASN A 141 -4.61 -5.54 -15.80
C ASN A 141 -5.20 -5.85 -17.19
N ASN A 142 -6.53 -6.03 -17.24
CA ASN A 142 -7.22 -6.32 -18.50
C ASN A 142 -7.20 -5.09 -19.41
N LYS A 143 -6.34 -5.10 -20.43
CA LYS A 143 -6.43 -4.17 -21.56
C LYS A 143 -7.75 -4.41 -22.29
N SER A 144 -8.49 -3.34 -22.57
CA SER A 144 -9.69 -3.40 -23.40
C SER A 144 -9.30 -3.14 -24.84
N VAL A 145 -9.49 -4.14 -25.71
CA VAL A 145 -9.06 -4.10 -27.12
C VAL A 145 -10.30 -4.06 -28.01
N PHE A 146 -10.32 -3.13 -28.95
CA PHE A 146 -11.42 -2.96 -29.90
C PHE A 146 -10.92 -2.88 -31.33
N ASP A 147 -11.25 -3.87 -32.13
CA ASP A 147 -11.06 -3.84 -33.59
C ASP A 147 -12.11 -2.92 -34.25
N PHE A 148 -11.69 -1.98 -35.11
CA PHE A 148 -12.62 -1.01 -35.69
C PHE A 148 -13.58 -1.60 -36.72
N LYS A 149 -13.19 -2.70 -37.36
CA LYS A 149 -14.01 -3.36 -38.38
C LYS A 149 -15.15 -4.14 -37.75
N THR A 150 -14.89 -4.75 -36.60
CA THR A 150 -15.81 -5.69 -35.94
C THR A 150 -16.42 -5.17 -34.63
N GLN A 151 -15.72 -4.29 -33.92
CA GLN A 151 -16.05 -3.85 -32.54
C GLN A 151 -16.15 -2.32 -32.39
N SER A 152 -16.43 -1.59 -33.47
CA SER A 152 -16.56 -0.12 -33.41
C SER A 152 -17.67 0.35 -32.47
N GLN A 153 -18.77 -0.39 -32.39
CA GLN A 153 -19.92 -0.02 -31.58
C GLN A 153 -19.63 -0.24 -30.09
N GLU A 154 -19.00 -1.35 -29.76
CA GLU A 154 -18.51 -1.72 -28.43
C GLU A 154 -17.46 -0.72 -27.95
N CYS A 155 -16.57 -0.26 -28.84
CA CYS A 155 -15.62 0.82 -28.53
C CYS A 155 -16.35 2.13 -28.17
N LYS A 156 -17.41 2.50 -28.92
CA LYS A 156 -18.21 3.70 -28.62
C LYS A 156 -18.95 3.57 -27.30
N GLU A 157 -19.46 2.39 -26.99
CA GLU A 157 -20.12 2.08 -25.71
C GLU A 157 -19.12 2.16 -24.55
N PHE A 158 -17.94 1.56 -24.70
CA PHE A 158 -16.86 1.67 -23.71
C PHE A 158 -16.51 3.13 -23.41
N ILE A 159 -16.29 3.95 -24.45
CA ILE A 159 -16.00 5.38 -24.30
C ILE A 159 -17.17 6.09 -23.62
N LYS A 160 -18.41 5.78 -24.00
CA LYS A 160 -19.58 6.38 -23.37
C LYS A 160 -19.65 6.04 -21.88
N ASP A 161 -19.41 4.78 -21.52
CA ASP A 161 -19.63 4.26 -20.18
C ASP A 161 -18.47 4.51 -19.22
N HIS A 162 -17.26 4.77 -19.72
CA HIS A 162 -16.07 4.99 -18.88
C HIS A 162 -15.46 6.38 -19.01
N LEU A 163 -15.63 7.03 -20.17
CA LEU A 163 -15.08 8.37 -20.45
C LEU A 163 -16.16 9.45 -20.55
N ASN A 164 -17.40 9.16 -20.92
CA ASN A 164 -18.45 10.20 -21.00
C ASN A 164 -19.30 10.28 -19.73
N SER A 165 -19.59 9.13 -19.10
CA SER A 165 -20.45 8.98 -17.92
C SER A 165 -19.76 9.41 -16.61
N SER A 166 -18.44 9.19 -16.51
CA SER A 166 -17.60 9.57 -15.37
C SER A 166 -17.55 11.08 -15.14
N HIS A 167 -17.99 11.87 -16.12
CA HIS A 167 -18.08 13.33 -16.08
C HIS A 167 -19.51 13.88 -15.94
N LEU A 168 -20.54 13.03 -15.88
CA LEU A 168 -21.89 13.44 -15.48
C LEU A 168 -22.00 13.60 -13.95
N LEU A 169 -21.10 12.98 -13.20
CA LEU A 169 -20.91 13.19 -11.77
C LEU A 169 -19.88 14.30 -11.62
N ASN A 170 -20.22 15.39 -10.93
CA ASN A 170 -19.36 16.56 -10.73
C ASN A 170 -18.01 16.25 -10.05
N LYS A 171 -17.78 15.01 -9.58
CA LYS A 171 -16.57 14.57 -8.89
C LYS A 171 -16.19 13.12 -9.23
N ILE A 172 -14.88 12.86 -9.29
CA ILE A 172 -14.26 11.55 -9.48
C ILE A 172 -14.45 10.70 -8.21
N GLN A 173 -14.99 9.49 -8.37
CA GLN A 173 -15.14 8.55 -7.26
C GLN A 173 -13.78 7.99 -6.83
N ILE A 174 -13.53 7.93 -5.53
CA ILE A 174 -12.33 7.32 -4.97
C ILE A 174 -12.60 5.85 -4.67
N ASP A 175 -11.72 4.97 -5.15
CA ASP A 175 -11.83 3.52 -4.99
C ASP A 175 -10.47 2.87 -4.68
N LYS A 176 -10.46 1.53 -4.59
CA LYS A 176 -9.27 0.73 -4.31
C LYS A 176 -8.17 0.80 -5.38
N ASN A 177 -8.45 1.37 -6.54
CA ASN A 177 -7.55 1.40 -7.70
C ASN A 177 -6.96 2.78 -7.96
N ASN A 178 -7.47 3.85 -7.34
CA ASN A 178 -6.99 5.21 -7.59
C ASN A 178 -6.56 5.98 -6.33
N PHE A 179 -6.78 5.44 -5.13
CA PHE A 179 -6.49 6.17 -3.90
C PHE A 179 -4.99 6.49 -3.74
N PHE A 180 -4.08 5.58 -4.12
CA PHE A 180 -2.65 5.86 -4.06
C PHE A 180 -2.25 6.91 -5.12
N THR A 181 -2.86 6.85 -6.30
CA THR A 181 -2.71 7.85 -7.36
C THR A 181 -3.13 9.24 -6.89
N ILE A 182 -4.24 9.34 -6.16
CA ILE A 182 -4.72 10.61 -5.59
C ILE A 182 -3.78 11.11 -4.49
N TYR A 183 -3.29 10.23 -3.63
CA TYR A 183 -2.29 10.57 -2.62
C TYR A 183 -1.02 11.19 -3.24
N GLN A 184 -0.50 10.61 -4.32
CA GLN A 184 0.67 11.16 -5.02
C GLN A 184 0.45 12.59 -5.53
N LYS A 185 -0.76 12.90 -6.02
CA LYS A 185 -1.11 14.26 -6.45
C LYS A 185 -1.30 15.20 -5.26
N TRP A 186 -1.89 14.71 -4.17
CA TRP A 186 -2.05 15.46 -2.92
C TRP A 186 -0.69 15.87 -2.33
N LEU A 187 0.33 15.01 -2.43
CA LEU A 187 1.71 15.33 -2.02
C LEU A 187 2.32 16.52 -2.76
N GLU A 188 1.94 16.73 -4.02
CA GLU A 188 2.48 17.81 -4.86
C GLU A 188 1.65 19.09 -4.75
N ILE A 189 0.34 18.97 -4.52
CA ILE A 189 -0.60 20.11 -4.57
C ILE A 189 -0.94 20.64 -3.18
N VAL A 190 -1.30 19.76 -2.24
CA VAL A 190 -1.85 20.16 -0.92
C VAL A 190 -0.77 20.14 0.16
N LYS A 191 0.04 19.08 0.24
CA LYS A 191 1.08 18.95 1.26
C LYS A 191 2.01 20.19 1.39
N PRO A 192 2.44 20.85 0.30
CA PRO A 192 3.31 22.03 0.41
C PRO A 192 2.64 23.25 1.06
N THR A 193 1.31 23.31 1.10
CA THR A 193 0.56 24.43 1.70
C THR A 193 0.21 24.19 3.16
N ILE A 194 0.46 23.00 3.71
CA ILE A 194 0.26 22.72 5.14
C ILE A 194 1.37 23.40 5.94
N ASP A 195 0.99 24.18 6.95
CA ASP A 195 1.92 25.00 7.75
C ASP A 195 2.69 24.17 8.78
N ILE A 196 3.57 23.29 8.28
CA ILE A 196 4.41 22.43 9.11
C ILE A 196 5.78 22.21 8.48
N ASN A 197 6.82 22.20 9.32
CA ASN A 197 8.14 21.74 8.91
C ASN A 197 8.14 20.21 8.79
N TRP A 198 8.00 19.71 7.56
CA TRP A 198 7.91 18.28 7.26
C TRP A 198 9.15 17.47 7.67
N GLU A 199 10.35 18.05 7.60
CA GLU A 199 11.59 17.38 8.03
C GLU A 199 11.57 17.12 9.53
N VAL A 200 11.20 18.14 10.31
CA VAL A 200 11.05 18.04 11.77
C VAL A 200 9.88 17.12 12.13
N ALA A 201 8.75 17.23 11.43
CA ALA A 201 7.58 16.38 11.65
C ALA A 201 7.92 14.90 11.46
N LYS A 202 8.62 14.56 10.38
CA LYS A 202 9.09 13.20 10.08
C LYS A 202 10.00 12.66 11.18
N SER A 203 10.88 13.50 11.74
CA SER A 203 11.75 13.10 12.87
C SER A 203 10.97 12.74 14.15
N LYS A 204 9.76 13.28 14.30
CA LYS A 204 8.85 13.05 15.43
C LYS A 204 7.82 11.95 15.15
N GLY A 205 7.95 11.24 14.03
CA GLY A 205 7.02 10.17 13.63
C GLY A 205 5.69 10.67 13.07
N ILE A 206 5.55 11.97 12.78
CA ILE A 206 4.37 12.53 12.13
C ILE A 206 4.52 12.28 10.61
N LEU A 207 3.56 11.56 10.03
CA LEU A 207 3.60 11.16 8.62
C LEU A 207 2.60 11.98 7.81
N ASP A 208 2.99 12.40 6.61
CA ASP A 208 2.08 13.07 5.67
C ASP A 208 0.89 12.17 5.25
N ALA A 209 1.08 10.84 5.25
CA ALA A 209 0.02 9.87 5.02
C ALA A 209 -1.13 9.98 6.05
N ASP A 210 -0.85 10.42 7.28
CA ASP A 210 -1.89 10.62 8.30
C ASP A 210 -2.75 11.86 8.02
N TYR A 211 -2.15 12.90 7.44
CA TYR A 211 -2.89 14.09 6.97
C TYR A 211 -3.74 13.77 5.75
N TYR A 212 -3.17 13.04 4.77
CA TYR A 212 -3.93 12.57 3.63
C TYR A 212 -5.10 11.68 4.05
N LEU A 213 -4.89 10.78 5.01
CA LEU A 213 -5.96 9.93 5.54
C LEU A 213 -7.06 10.74 6.22
N ALA A 214 -6.69 11.75 7.00
CA ALA A 214 -7.64 12.67 7.61
C ALA A 214 -8.50 13.37 6.55
N ASP A 215 -7.88 13.87 5.49
CA ASP A 215 -8.56 14.49 4.35
C ASP A 215 -9.47 13.50 3.60
N LEU A 216 -8.93 12.33 3.24
CA LEU A 216 -9.61 11.29 2.47
C LEU A 216 -10.86 10.80 3.18
N LEU A 217 -10.80 10.62 4.49
CA LEU A 217 -11.91 10.16 5.33
C LEU A 217 -12.74 11.32 5.90
N SER A 218 -12.79 12.46 5.22
CA SER A 218 -13.64 13.58 5.65
C SER A 218 -14.92 13.68 4.85
N ASP A 219 -16.02 13.91 5.56
CA ASP A 219 -17.25 14.44 5.00
C ASP A 219 -17.20 15.97 5.08
N GLY A 220 -17.12 16.62 3.92
CA GLY A 220 -16.81 18.04 3.82
C GLY A 220 -15.44 18.36 4.45
N ASP A 221 -15.45 19.11 5.53
CA ASP A 221 -14.28 19.62 6.23
C ASP A 221 -14.01 18.91 7.56
N LYS A 222 -14.67 17.75 7.78
CA LYS A 222 -14.61 17.02 9.04
C LYS A 222 -14.28 15.54 8.82
N THR A 223 -13.18 15.07 9.40
CA THR A 223 -12.82 13.63 9.41
C THR A 223 -13.86 12.81 10.17
N ILE A 224 -14.32 11.71 9.55
CA ILE A 224 -15.36 10.82 10.07
C ILE A 224 -14.84 9.86 11.15
N ILE A 225 -13.55 9.49 11.11
CA ILE A 225 -12.91 8.67 12.15
C ILE A 225 -12.21 9.59 13.15
N GLU A 226 -12.93 10.02 14.19
CA GLU A 226 -12.42 11.00 15.16
C GLU A 226 -11.32 10.46 16.08
N LYS A 227 -11.12 9.13 16.13
CA LYS A 227 -10.09 8.46 16.95
C LYS A 227 -8.69 8.49 16.31
N LEU A 228 -8.55 8.97 15.07
CA LEU A 228 -7.26 9.13 14.41
C LEU A 228 -6.39 10.15 15.14
N HIS A 229 -5.08 10.00 15.05
CA HIS A 229 -4.10 10.92 15.61
C HIS A 229 -4.17 12.29 14.93
N THR A 230 -4.37 12.30 13.61
CA THR A 230 -4.56 13.51 12.79
C THR A 230 -5.98 13.51 12.25
N ILE A 231 -6.70 14.62 12.44
CA ILE A 231 -8.04 14.83 11.90
C ILE A 231 -8.16 16.21 11.29
N LEU A 232 -8.93 16.34 10.21
CA LEU A 232 -9.33 17.63 9.63
C LEU A 232 -10.54 18.18 10.40
N ARG A 233 -10.46 19.46 10.76
CA ARG A 233 -11.51 20.23 11.42
C ARG A 233 -11.63 21.60 10.77
N SER A 234 -12.56 21.71 9.84
CA SER A 234 -12.80 22.94 9.09
C SER A 234 -11.56 23.43 8.35
N SER A 235 -10.89 24.45 8.87
CA SER A 235 -9.78 25.13 8.22
C SER A 235 -8.39 24.65 8.66
N HIS A 236 -8.28 23.66 9.54
CA HIS A 236 -7.01 23.18 10.06
C HIS A 236 -7.05 21.69 10.43
N TYR A 237 -5.86 21.12 10.59
CA TYR A 237 -5.69 19.79 11.17
C TYR A 237 -5.53 19.88 12.68
N LYS A 238 -6.11 18.93 13.40
CA LYS A 238 -5.85 18.69 14.83
C LYS A 238 -5.03 17.42 14.98
N LEU A 239 -3.89 17.54 15.65
CA LEU A 239 -3.00 16.42 15.97
C LEU A 239 -3.07 16.15 17.46
N ASN A 240 -3.49 14.96 17.84
CA ASN A 240 -3.62 14.52 19.22
C ASN A 240 -2.24 14.22 19.83
N ARG A 241 -1.77 15.04 20.77
CA ARG A 241 -0.47 14.85 21.43
C ARG A 241 -0.53 13.95 22.68
N GLY A 242 -1.68 13.35 22.96
CA GLY A 242 -1.93 12.59 24.18
C GLY A 242 -2.35 13.46 25.35
N MET A 243 -2.22 12.96 26.58
CA MET A 243 -2.54 13.74 27.78
C MET A 243 -1.38 14.65 28.17
N ASN A 244 -1.69 15.90 28.54
CA ASN A 244 -0.74 16.81 29.16
C ASN A 244 -0.60 16.54 30.67
N GLU A 245 0.29 17.30 31.33
CA GLU A 245 0.58 17.19 32.77
C GLU A 245 -0.65 17.42 33.67
N LEU A 246 -1.72 18.01 33.13
CA LEU A 246 -2.98 18.25 33.83
C LEU A 246 -4.02 17.13 33.58
N GLY A 247 -3.62 16.04 32.91
CA GLY A 247 -4.51 14.94 32.55
C GLY A 247 -5.55 15.28 31.48
N LYS A 248 -5.37 16.39 30.74
CA LYS A 248 -6.25 16.79 29.63
C LYS A 248 -5.62 16.41 28.29
N MET A 249 -6.45 16.05 27.31
CA MET A 249 -5.97 15.82 25.95
C MET A 249 -5.40 17.12 25.38
N ASP A 250 -4.16 17.05 24.88
CA ASP A 250 -3.45 18.13 24.23
C ASP A 250 -3.52 17.99 22.71
N PHE A 251 -3.68 19.11 22.02
CA PHE A 251 -3.81 19.14 20.57
C PHE A 251 -2.89 20.19 19.97
N MET A 252 -2.20 19.82 18.89
CA MET A 252 -1.54 20.78 18.00
C MET A 252 -2.46 21.07 16.83
N GLU A 253 -2.73 22.35 16.58
CA GLU A 253 -3.45 22.81 15.40
C GLU A 253 -2.45 23.19 14.32
N VAL A 254 -2.67 22.68 13.11
CA VAL A 254 -1.81 22.93 11.94
C VAL A 254 -2.70 23.44 10.82
N GLY A 255 -2.52 24.70 10.44
CA GLY A 255 -3.30 25.36 9.39
C GLY A 255 -2.73 25.15 7.98
N PHE A 256 -3.23 25.97 7.06
CA PHE A 256 -2.73 26.07 5.70
C PHE A 256 -2.18 27.47 5.45
N THR A 257 -1.02 27.57 4.80
CA THR A 257 -0.34 28.83 4.48
C THR A 257 -1.03 29.62 3.36
N ASP A 258 -1.89 28.98 2.59
CA ASP A 258 -2.65 29.54 1.46
C ASP A 258 -4.14 29.76 1.77
N ASN A 259 -4.51 29.79 3.06
CA ASN A 259 -5.91 29.85 3.50
C ASN A 259 -6.78 28.72 2.91
N GLN A 260 -6.21 27.51 2.75
CA GLN A 260 -6.90 26.29 2.32
C GLN A 260 -7.32 26.29 0.83
N GLN A 261 -6.79 27.21 0.02
CA GLN A 261 -7.15 27.31 -1.39
C GLN A 261 -6.80 26.03 -2.17
N ALA A 262 -5.55 25.57 -2.12
CA ALA A 262 -5.11 24.38 -2.86
C ALA A 262 -5.85 23.12 -2.38
N HIS A 263 -6.16 23.03 -1.09
CA HIS A 263 -6.95 21.94 -0.51
C HIS A 263 -8.38 21.92 -1.06
N GLN A 264 -9.07 23.05 -1.06
CA GLN A 264 -10.44 23.15 -1.59
C GLN A 264 -10.50 22.88 -3.09
N GLU A 265 -9.57 23.44 -3.86
CA GLU A 265 -9.47 23.21 -5.30
C GLU A 265 -9.21 21.73 -5.61
N PHE A 266 -8.25 21.11 -4.91
CA PHE A 266 -7.91 19.70 -5.08
C PHE A 266 -9.11 18.78 -4.77
N TRP A 267 -9.74 18.96 -3.60
CA TRP A 267 -10.85 18.12 -3.18
C TRP A 267 -12.18 18.45 -3.87
N SER A 268 -12.27 19.56 -4.60
CA SER A 268 -13.44 19.86 -5.45
C SER A 268 -13.62 18.85 -6.57
N VAL A 269 -12.54 18.16 -6.97
CA VAL A 269 -12.51 17.20 -8.09
C VAL A 269 -12.88 15.78 -7.65
N TYR A 270 -12.75 15.43 -6.36
CA TYR A 270 -12.92 14.07 -5.86
C TYR A 270 -14.06 13.93 -4.86
N GLU A 271 -14.83 12.84 -4.98
CA GLU A 271 -15.88 12.50 -4.02
C GLU A 271 -15.25 11.89 -2.77
N ARG A 272 -15.35 12.60 -1.65
CA ARG A 272 -14.88 12.15 -0.34
C ARG A 272 -15.97 12.33 0.73
N PRO A 273 -16.08 11.41 1.71
CA PRO A 273 -15.23 10.23 1.87
C PRO A 273 -15.54 9.17 0.79
N PRO A 274 -14.61 8.23 0.48
CA PRO A 274 -14.89 7.11 -0.41
C PRO A 274 -16.16 6.37 0.03
N LYS A 275 -16.87 5.74 -0.90
CA LYS A 275 -18.02 4.89 -0.55
C LYS A 275 -17.63 3.84 0.48
N SER A 276 -18.53 3.52 1.40
CA SER A 276 -18.26 2.59 2.51
C SER A 276 -17.71 1.23 2.05
N GLU A 277 -18.16 0.74 0.89
CA GLU A 277 -17.66 -0.49 0.25
C GLU A 277 -16.17 -0.44 -0.12
N PHE A 278 -15.63 0.74 -0.41
CA PHE A 278 -14.22 0.95 -0.74
C PHE A 278 -13.38 1.36 0.46
N GLN A 279 -13.96 2.00 1.49
CA GLN A 279 -13.23 2.47 2.68
C GLN A 279 -12.41 1.34 3.32
N ALA A 280 -13.02 0.16 3.55
CA ALA A 280 -12.31 -0.96 4.14
C ALA A 280 -11.10 -1.41 3.31
N SER A 281 -11.28 -1.55 1.99
CA SER A 281 -10.20 -1.95 1.07
C SER A 281 -9.08 -0.92 0.95
N ILE A 282 -9.40 0.37 1.07
CA ILE A 282 -8.40 1.45 1.06
C ILE A 282 -7.60 1.43 2.37
N LEU A 283 -8.29 1.27 3.50
CA LEU A 283 -7.67 1.20 4.83
C LEU A 283 -6.77 -0.02 5.00
N GLU A 284 -7.16 -1.16 4.41
CA GLU A 284 -6.32 -2.36 4.29
C GLU A 284 -4.98 -2.08 3.63
N ARG A 285 -5.02 -1.25 2.58
CA ARG A 285 -3.87 -0.87 1.77
C ARG A 285 -3.25 0.47 2.19
N ARG A 286 -3.48 0.91 3.44
CA ARG A 286 -2.80 2.08 4.03
C ARG A 286 -1.28 1.96 3.91
N ASP A 287 -0.74 0.74 3.91
CA ASP A 287 0.68 0.49 3.67
C ASP A 287 1.20 1.13 2.37
N LEU A 288 0.37 1.22 1.32
CA LEU A 288 0.72 1.89 0.07
C LEU A 288 0.94 3.40 0.22
N LEU A 289 0.32 4.03 1.20
CA LEU A 289 0.45 5.47 1.46
C LEU A 289 1.72 5.82 2.24
N VAL A 290 2.33 4.87 2.95
CA VAL A 290 3.54 5.13 3.72
C VAL A 290 4.73 5.24 2.75
N PRO A 291 5.62 6.25 2.84
CA PRO A 291 6.82 6.30 1.99
C PRO A 291 7.67 5.03 2.06
N SER A 292 8.29 4.61 0.95
CA SER A 292 9.09 3.39 0.88
C SER A 292 10.24 3.38 1.89
N ASP A 293 10.89 4.52 2.13
CA ASP A 293 11.95 4.68 3.13
C ASP A 293 11.44 4.49 4.57
N VAL A 294 10.17 4.82 4.85
CA VAL A 294 9.53 4.59 6.15
C VAL A 294 9.12 3.11 6.28
N ARG A 295 8.58 2.50 5.21
CA ARG A 295 8.27 1.06 5.16
C ARG A 295 9.51 0.21 5.36
N GLU A 296 10.60 0.50 4.65
CA GLU A 296 11.89 -0.19 4.78
C GLU A 296 12.51 -0.01 6.17
N ARG A 297 12.36 1.16 6.80
CA ARG A 297 12.84 1.40 8.17
C ARG A 297 12.00 0.69 9.23
N LYS A 298 10.67 0.63 9.05
CA LYS A 298 9.78 -0.14 9.92
C LYS A 298 9.89 -1.65 9.68
N GLY A 299 10.39 -2.08 8.53
CA GLY A 299 10.59 -3.49 8.17
C GLY A 299 9.31 -4.30 7.98
N ALA A 300 8.14 -3.65 7.96
CA ALA A 300 6.84 -4.31 7.87
C ALA A 300 6.48 -4.58 6.39
N TYR A 301 6.24 -5.84 6.05
CA TYR A 301 5.73 -6.23 4.73
C TYR A 301 4.26 -6.60 4.83
N PHE A 302 3.47 -6.14 3.87
CA PHE A 302 2.08 -6.55 3.73
C PHE A 302 2.04 -8.03 3.35
N THR A 303 1.34 -8.87 4.13
CA THR A 303 1.14 -10.29 3.81
C THR A 303 -0.01 -10.43 2.80
N PRO A 304 0.25 -10.86 1.55
CA PRO A 304 -0.79 -11.09 0.55
C PRO A 304 -1.82 -12.11 1.01
N LYS A 305 -3.08 -11.91 0.58
CA LYS A 305 -4.22 -12.77 0.93
C LYS A 305 -3.95 -14.26 0.67
N ILE A 306 -3.35 -14.60 -0.47
CA ILE A 306 -3.01 -15.99 -0.81
C ILE A 306 -2.11 -16.65 0.23
N TRP A 307 -1.16 -15.91 0.80
CA TRP A 307 -0.26 -16.42 1.83
C TRP A 307 -0.93 -16.48 3.19
N VAL A 308 -1.83 -15.55 3.51
CA VAL A 308 -2.69 -15.61 4.71
C VAL A 308 -3.58 -16.85 4.71
N GLU A 309 -4.26 -17.13 3.60
CA GLU A 309 -5.12 -18.32 3.46
C GLU A 309 -4.27 -19.59 3.58
N LYS A 310 -3.08 -19.61 2.97
CA LYS A 310 -2.16 -20.75 3.04
C LYS A 310 -1.60 -20.97 4.45
N SER A 311 -1.29 -19.93 5.21
CA SER A 311 -0.84 -20.07 6.60
C SER A 311 -1.93 -20.59 7.53
N GLN A 312 -3.19 -20.18 7.31
CA GLN A 312 -4.32 -20.72 8.07
C GLN A 312 -4.60 -22.20 7.74
N GLU A 313 -4.43 -22.62 6.48
CA GLU A 313 -4.44 -24.05 6.10
C GLU A 313 -3.37 -24.84 6.88
N TYR A 314 -2.17 -24.28 7.02
CA TYR A 314 -1.07 -24.93 7.74
C TYR A 314 -1.25 -24.92 9.27
N LEU A 315 -1.89 -23.91 9.84
CA LEU A 315 -2.34 -23.93 11.24
C LEU A 315 -3.33 -25.08 11.48
N ALA A 316 -4.31 -25.26 10.58
CA ALA A 316 -5.26 -26.36 10.68
C ALA A 316 -4.62 -27.74 10.51
N LYS A 317 -3.56 -27.85 9.70
CA LYS A 317 -2.75 -29.08 9.57
C LYS A 317 -1.97 -29.39 10.85
N ALA A 318 -1.38 -28.37 11.47
CA ALA A 318 -0.56 -28.53 12.67
C ALA A 318 -1.40 -28.83 13.93
N LEU A 319 -2.55 -28.16 14.06
CA LEU A 319 -3.31 -28.09 15.32
C LEU A 319 -4.71 -28.72 15.24
N GLY A 320 -5.16 -29.13 14.05
CA GLY A 320 -6.51 -29.64 13.81
C GLY A 320 -7.45 -28.60 13.21
N GLN A 321 -8.56 -29.06 12.61
CA GLN A 321 -9.51 -28.19 11.89
C GLN A 321 -10.21 -27.17 12.81
N ASP A 322 -10.42 -27.55 14.08
CA ASP A 322 -11.16 -26.75 15.06
C ASP A 322 -10.25 -25.83 15.90
N TYR A 323 -8.99 -25.60 15.48
CA TYR A 323 -8.02 -24.84 16.25
C TYR A 323 -8.50 -23.42 16.65
N GLN A 324 -9.41 -22.80 15.89
CA GLN A 324 -9.97 -21.49 16.22
C GLN A 324 -10.92 -21.51 17.44
N GLU A 325 -11.43 -22.67 17.82
CA GLU A 325 -12.19 -22.86 19.06
C GLU A 325 -11.28 -23.18 20.23
N ASP A 326 -10.26 -24.01 20.00
CA ASP A 326 -9.38 -24.52 21.04
C ASP A 326 -8.28 -23.54 21.47
N TYR A 327 -7.90 -22.61 20.58
CA TYR A 327 -6.78 -21.70 20.79
C TYR A 327 -7.19 -20.23 20.75
N ILE A 328 -6.50 -19.43 21.57
CA ILE A 328 -6.44 -17.98 21.46
C ILE A 328 -5.38 -17.63 20.41
N ILE A 329 -5.69 -16.70 19.51
CA ILE A 329 -4.78 -16.24 18.45
C ILE A 329 -4.45 -14.78 18.69
N TRP A 330 -3.16 -14.49 18.83
CA TRP A 330 -2.67 -13.11 18.97
C TRP A 330 -1.71 -12.76 17.85
N ASP A 331 -2.09 -11.79 17.03
CA ASP A 331 -1.19 -11.11 16.13
C ASP A 331 -0.56 -9.91 16.84
N CYS A 332 0.68 -10.09 17.30
CA CYS A 332 1.37 -9.09 18.11
C CYS A 332 2.11 -8.00 17.31
N ALA A 333 2.06 -8.07 15.97
CA ALA A 333 2.59 -7.06 15.05
C ALA A 333 1.63 -6.82 13.87
N GLY A 334 0.34 -6.69 14.17
CA GLY A 334 -0.71 -6.93 13.18
C GLY A 334 -0.92 -5.86 12.12
N GLY A 335 -0.36 -4.65 12.29
CA GLY A 335 -0.53 -3.55 11.33
C GLY A 335 -2.00 -3.34 10.96
N THR A 336 -2.34 -3.47 9.67
CA THR A 336 -3.73 -3.37 9.15
C THR A 336 -4.56 -4.66 9.29
N GLY A 337 -4.10 -5.63 10.08
CA GLY A 337 -4.86 -6.81 10.51
C GLY A 337 -5.01 -7.92 9.46
N ASN A 338 -4.09 -8.00 8.50
CA ASN A 338 -4.22 -8.90 7.36
C ASN A 338 -4.19 -10.38 7.75
N LEU A 339 -3.33 -10.78 8.71
CA LEU A 339 -3.21 -12.19 9.10
C LEU A 339 -4.51 -12.76 9.70
N LEU A 340 -5.27 -11.93 10.41
CA LEU A 340 -6.51 -12.34 11.08
C LEU A 340 -7.73 -12.41 10.14
N ARG A 341 -7.57 -12.04 8.86
CA ARG A 341 -8.67 -12.10 7.88
C ARG A 341 -9.02 -13.55 7.55
N GLY A 342 -10.31 -13.86 7.51
CA GLY A 342 -10.80 -15.22 7.27
C GLY A 342 -10.98 -16.05 8.55
N LEU A 343 -10.40 -15.61 9.67
CA LEU A 343 -10.71 -16.17 10.98
C LEU A 343 -12.10 -15.71 11.44
N TRP A 344 -12.84 -16.59 12.09
CA TRP A 344 -14.26 -16.39 12.38
C TRP A 344 -14.57 -16.23 13.86
N ASN A 345 -13.77 -16.85 14.75
CA ASN A 345 -14.02 -16.81 16.19
C ASN A 345 -13.47 -15.54 16.84
N LYS A 346 -14.19 -14.42 16.67
CA LYS A 346 -13.76 -13.11 17.17
C LYS A 346 -13.45 -13.05 18.68
N ALA A 347 -13.99 -13.94 19.50
CA ALA A 347 -13.71 -13.98 20.94
C ALA A 347 -12.28 -14.43 21.25
N ASN A 348 -11.67 -15.17 20.35
CA ASN A 348 -10.33 -15.73 20.52
C ASN A 348 -9.24 -14.92 19.81
N LEU A 349 -9.57 -13.79 19.16
CA LEU A 349 -8.64 -13.02 18.33
C LEU A 349 -8.18 -11.73 19.01
N TYR A 350 -6.87 -11.60 19.19
CA TYR A 350 -6.21 -10.40 19.67
C TYR A 350 -5.32 -9.80 18.59
N LEU A 351 -5.32 -8.47 18.50
CA LEU A 351 -4.44 -7.73 17.59
C LEU A 351 -3.76 -6.60 18.36
N SER A 352 -2.43 -6.56 18.26
CA SER A 352 -1.67 -5.40 18.69
C SER A 352 -0.74 -4.88 17.60
N THR A 353 -0.53 -3.57 17.59
CA THR A 353 0.38 -2.89 16.68
C THR A 353 0.99 -1.66 17.35
N LEU A 354 2.13 -1.20 16.84
CA LEU A 354 2.82 -0.03 17.34
C LEU A 354 2.10 1.28 16.93
N ASP A 355 1.43 1.29 15.78
CA ASP A 355 0.84 2.48 15.17
C ASP A 355 -0.58 2.74 15.72
N HIS A 356 -0.80 3.91 16.33
CA HIS A 356 -2.09 4.30 16.90
C HIS A 356 -3.20 4.42 15.84
N ASN A 357 -2.87 4.90 14.64
CA ASN A 357 -3.86 5.05 13.58
C ASN A 357 -4.31 3.68 13.09
N ASP A 358 -3.41 2.70 12.98
CA ASP A 358 -3.79 1.32 12.70
C ASP A 358 -4.77 0.78 13.75
N VAL A 359 -4.53 1.01 15.06
CA VAL A 359 -5.47 0.63 16.13
C VAL A 359 -6.83 1.30 15.94
N ALA A 360 -6.86 2.61 15.71
CA ALA A 360 -8.11 3.36 15.52
C ALA A 360 -8.90 2.86 14.30
N ILE A 361 -8.20 2.57 13.19
CA ILE A 361 -8.77 2.02 11.96
C ILE A 361 -9.34 0.63 12.20
N ILE A 362 -8.58 -0.28 12.82
CA ILE A 362 -9.04 -1.65 13.07
C ILE A 362 -10.25 -1.67 14.00
N LYS A 363 -10.29 -0.78 15.01
CA LYS A 363 -11.46 -0.59 15.86
C LYS A 363 -12.68 -0.09 15.09
N ASP A 364 -12.50 0.86 14.18
CA ASP A 364 -13.57 1.34 13.30
C ASP A 364 -14.10 0.21 12.40
N LEU A 365 -13.21 -0.56 11.76
CA LEU A 365 -13.55 -1.72 10.94
C LEU A 365 -14.26 -2.83 11.74
N ALA A 366 -13.81 -3.09 12.96
CA ALA A 366 -14.44 -4.06 13.86
C ALA A 366 -15.86 -3.61 14.26
N SER A 367 -16.04 -2.32 14.60
CA SER A 367 -17.36 -1.78 14.96
C SER A 367 -18.37 -1.84 13.81
N LYS A 368 -17.88 -1.73 12.57
CA LYS A 368 -18.65 -1.90 11.32
C LYS A 368 -18.77 -3.36 10.86
N ASN A 369 -18.26 -4.32 11.64
CA ASN A 369 -18.28 -5.76 11.34
C ASN A 369 -17.56 -6.15 10.02
N HIS A 370 -16.65 -5.29 9.54
CA HIS A 370 -15.79 -5.58 8.38
C HIS A 370 -14.62 -6.51 8.76
N LEU A 371 -14.19 -6.48 10.02
CA LEU A 371 -13.24 -7.42 10.60
C LEU A 371 -13.91 -8.14 11.78
N LYS A 372 -13.73 -9.47 11.85
CA LYS A 372 -14.26 -10.30 12.94
C LYS A 372 -13.39 -10.18 14.19
N LEU A 373 -13.32 -8.98 14.75
CA LEU A 373 -12.56 -8.66 15.97
C LEU A 373 -13.47 -7.96 16.98
N LEU A 374 -13.13 -8.06 18.27
CA LEU A 374 -13.75 -7.27 19.31
C LEU A 374 -12.90 -6.01 19.58
N GLU A 375 -13.55 -4.85 19.73
CA GLU A 375 -12.85 -3.57 19.88
C GLU A 375 -11.89 -3.55 21.09
N ASN A 376 -12.24 -4.24 22.17
CA ASN A 376 -11.44 -4.37 23.39
C ASN A 376 -10.24 -5.33 23.27
N GLN A 377 -10.12 -6.07 22.16
CA GLN A 377 -9.01 -6.98 21.87
C GLN A 377 -8.03 -6.40 20.83
N VAL A 378 -8.27 -5.14 20.42
CA VAL A 378 -7.42 -4.37 19.52
C VAL A 378 -6.76 -3.25 20.33
N PHE A 379 -5.43 -3.25 20.41
CA PHE A 379 -4.72 -2.34 21.33
C PHE A 379 -3.34 -1.94 20.80
N GLN A 380 -2.86 -0.77 21.23
CA GLN A 380 -1.51 -0.31 20.91
C GLN A 380 -0.52 -0.96 21.88
N PHE A 381 0.51 -1.61 21.35
CA PHE A 381 1.52 -2.28 22.18
C PHE A 381 2.86 -2.34 21.45
N ASP A 382 3.92 -1.86 22.09
CA ASP A 382 5.29 -2.06 21.62
C ASP A 382 5.80 -3.42 22.10
N PHE A 383 5.68 -4.44 21.24
CA PHE A 383 6.06 -5.81 21.58
C PHE A 383 7.55 -5.98 21.91
N LEU A 384 8.44 -5.02 21.66
CA LEU A 384 9.85 -5.13 22.06
C LEU A 384 10.21 -4.28 23.30
N ASN A 385 9.30 -3.46 23.81
CA ASN A 385 9.57 -2.54 24.92
C ASN A 385 8.56 -2.63 26.06
N ASP A 386 7.28 -2.75 25.74
CA ASP A 386 6.20 -2.70 26.73
C ASP A 386 6.14 -3.97 27.57
N ASP A 387 5.71 -3.83 28.82
CA ASP A 387 5.51 -4.93 29.76
C ASP A 387 4.15 -5.62 29.52
N PHE A 388 4.14 -6.96 29.45
CA PHE A 388 2.94 -7.76 29.24
C PHE A 388 1.89 -7.58 30.34
N PHE A 389 2.27 -7.10 31.53
CA PHE A 389 1.34 -6.88 32.65
C PHE A 389 1.09 -5.40 32.95
N SER A 390 1.42 -4.51 32.00
CA SER A 390 1.08 -3.09 32.06
C SER A 390 -0.39 -2.82 31.67
N ASP A 391 -0.88 -1.63 31.97
CA ASP A 391 -2.24 -1.19 31.60
C ASP A 391 -2.48 -1.10 30.08
N LYS A 392 -1.42 -1.18 29.27
CA LYS A 392 -1.53 -1.22 27.80
C LYS A 392 -2.05 -2.57 27.29
N MET A 393 -1.83 -3.65 28.04
CA MET A 393 -2.27 -4.99 27.68
C MET A 393 -3.71 -5.22 28.16
N PRO A 394 -4.64 -5.72 27.32
CA PRO A 394 -5.99 -6.06 27.78
C PRO A 394 -5.95 -7.05 28.94
N LYS A 395 -6.76 -6.80 29.98
CA LYS A 395 -6.80 -7.65 31.19
C LYS A 395 -7.07 -9.12 30.85
N SER A 396 -7.95 -9.40 29.89
CA SER A 396 -8.25 -10.76 29.45
C SER A 396 -7.02 -11.47 28.85
N LEU A 397 -6.19 -10.77 28.09
CA LEU A 397 -4.94 -11.34 27.58
C LEU A 397 -3.91 -11.51 28.70
N GLN A 398 -3.80 -10.55 29.64
CA GLN A 398 -2.93 -10.71 30.81
C GLN A 398 -3.29 -11.97 31.64
N GLU A 399 -4.57 -12.26 31.81
CA GLU A 399 -5.05 -13.46 32.50
C GLU A 399 -4.66 -14.74 31.77
N ILE A 400 -4.72 -14.76 30.43
CA ILE A 400 -4.22 -15.87 29.61
C ILE A 400 -2.72 -16.05 29.79
N LEU A 401 -1.94 -14.96 29.79
CA LEU A 401 -0.48 -15.03 29.91
C LEU A 401 0.01 -15.48 31.30
N LYS A 402 -0.78 -15.24 32.36
CA LYS A 402 -0.45 -15.67 33.73
C LYS A 402 -0.71 -17.15 34.00
N ASP A 403 -1.57 -17.78 33.20
CA ASP A 403 -2.02 -19.15 33.35
C ASP A 403 -1.25 -20.05 32.39
N GLU A 404 -0.46 -20.99 32.92
CA GLU A 404 0.37 -21.88 32.12
C GLU A 404 -0.44 -22.73 31.12
N GLU A 405 -1.59 -23.26 31.53
CA GLU A 405 -2.41 -24.12 30.69
C GLU A 405 -3.13 -23.31 29.61
N LYS A 406 -3.56 -22.09 29.90
CA LYS A 406 -4.11 -21.18 28.88
C LYS A 406 -3.05 -20.69 27.90
N ARG A 407 -1.83 -20.42 28.38
CA ARG A 407 -0.70 -20.03 27.54
C ARG A 407 -0.27 -21.13 26.57
N LYS A 408 -0.40 -22.42 26.96
CA LYS A 408 -0.24 -23.56 26.03
C LYS A 408 -1.25 -23.58 24.88
N ARG A 409 -2.38 -22.88 25.05
CA ARG A 409 -3.42 -22.68 24.03
C ARG A 409 -3.34 -21.30 23.37
N LEU A 410 -2.21 -20.61 23.47
CA LEU A 410 -1.95 -19.36 22.77
C LEU A 410 -1.19 -19.64 21.47
N ILE A 411 -1.70 -19.10 20.35
CA ILE A 411 -0.99 -19.02 19.08
C ILE A 411 -0.52 -17.57 18.92
N ILE A 412 0.79 -17.36 18.89
CA ILE A 412 1.38 -16.12 18.40
C ILE A 412 1.46 -16.23 16.87
N TYR A 413 0.57 -15.53 16.17
CA TYR A 413 0.45 -15.56 14.72
C TYR A 413 0.98 -14.26 14.10
N ILE A 414 2.20 -14.29 13.58
CA ILE A 414 2.95 -13.05 13.33
C ILE A 414 3.68 -13.00 11.98
N ASN A 415 3.71 -11.83 11.36
CA ASN A 415 4.68 -11.45 10.33
C ASN A 415 5.52 -10.27 10.87
N PRO A 416 6.61 -10.55 11.61
CA PRO A 416 7.39 -9.55 12.31
C PRO A 416 8.20 -8.71 11.30
N PRO A 417 8.66 -7.52 11.72
CA PRO A 417 9.48 -6.69 10.85
C PRO A 417 10.86 -7.32 10.56
N TYR A 418 11.32 -7.17 9.31
CA TYR A 418 12.55 -7.82 8.78
C TYR A 418 13.80 -6.91 8.80
N ALA A 419 13.75 -5.78 9.52
CA ALA A 419 14.85 -4.82 9.49
C ALA A 419 16.10 -5.39 10.19
N GLU A 420 17.25 -5.35 9.49
CA GLU A 420 18.57 -5.74 9.99
C GLU A 420 19.41 -4.50 10.31
N ALA A 421 19.95 -4.40 11.54
CA ALA A 421 20.93 -3.39 11.91
C ALA A 421 22.35 -3.79 11.46
N GLY A 422 22.70 -3.44 10.21
CA GLY A 422 24.01 -3.77 9.61
C GLY A 422 24.69 -2.61 8.85
N ASN A 423 26.03 -2.63 8.85
CA ASN A 423 26.96 -1.64 8.27
C ASN A 423 26.99 -1.57 6.72
N LYS A 424 25.91 -1.89 6.00
CA LYS A 424 25.93 -1.93 4.52
C LYS A 424 26.19 -0.56 3.85
N ALA A 425 26.14 0.54 4.60
CA ALA A 425 26.51 1.88 4.10
C ALA A 425 28.04 2.12 3.96
N LYS A 426 28.92 1.24 4.49
CA LYS A 426 30.37 1.42 4.29
C LYS A 426 30.84 1.22 2.84
N MET A 427 29.98 0.74 1.94
CA MET A 427 30.35 0.51 0.53
C MET A 427 29.74 1.49 -0.48
N SER A 428 28.84 2.41 -0.09
CA SER A 428 28.17 3.29 -1.07
C SER A 428 27.90 4.73 -0.61
N GLY A 429 28.67 5.27 0.33
CA GLY A 429 28.86 6.72 0.53
C GLY A 429 27.66 7.66 0.76
N THR A 430 26.40 7.20 0.74
CA THR A 430 25.23 8.10 0.68
C THR A 430 24.01 7.65 1.51
N GLY A 431 24.12 6.63 2.35
CA GLY A 431 22.98 6.11 3.12
C GLY A 431 22.93 6.57 4.58
N GLU A 432 21.87 7.28 4.98
CA GLU A 432 21.53 7.51 6.39
C GLU A 432 21.40 6.17 7.15
N HIS A 433 21.83 6.16 8.41
CA HIS A 433 22.02 4.97 9.24
C HIS A 433 20.73 4.16 9.50
N LYS A 434 20.65 2.92 8.97
CA LYS A 434 19.71 1.85 9.43
C LYS A 434 19.97 1.37 10.89
N VAL A 435 20.87 2.02 11.63
CA VAL A 435 21.60 1.45 12.78
C VAL A 435 20.82 1.49 14.11
N LYS A 436 19.77 2.31 14.26
CA LYS A 436 19.20 2.60 15.59
C LYS A 436 17.93 1.82 15.98
N VAL A 437 17.11 1.33 15.04
CA VAL A 437 15.80 0.74 15.40
C VAL A 437 15.95 -0.61 16.11
N ALA A 438 16.77 -1.53 15.57
CA ALA A 438 16.94 -2.84 16.18
C ALA A 438 17.80 -2.83 17.46
N ARG A 439 18.57 -1.77 17.72
CA ARG A 439 19.50 -1.71 18.87
C ARG A 439 18.96 -0.91 20.05
N ASN A 440 17.87 -0.17 19.87
CA ASN A 440 17.31 0.72 20.89
C ASN A 440 15.99 0.19 21.44
N ASN A 441 15.97 -1.05 21.93
CA ASN A 441 14.79 -1.60 22.60
C ASN A 441 15.17 -2.54 23.76
N LYS A 442 14.21 -2.76 24.67
CA LYS A 442 14.40 -3.54 25.90
C LYS A 442 14.79 -4.99 25.62
N VAL A 443 14.15 -5.63 24.63
CA VAL A 443 14.43 -7.03 24.25
C VAL A 443 15.85 -7.20 23.72
N TYR A 444 16.34 -6.26 22.88
CA TYR A 444 17.73 -6.24 22.42
C TYR A 444 18.68 -6.24 23.60
N GLU A 445 18.53 -5.30 24.55
CA GLU A 445 19.44 -5.22 25.70
C GLU A 445 19.37 -6.46 26.60
N THR A 446 18.17 -7.03 26.76
CA THR A 446 17.94 -8.20 27.61
C THR A 446 18.53 -9.48 27.03
N TYR A 447 18.40 -9.69 25.71
CA TYR A 447 18.72 -10.99 25.09
C TYR A 447 19.87 -10.97 24.08
N LYS A 448 20.58 -9.84 23.88
CA LYS A 448 21.70 -9.74 22.91
C LYS A 448 22.73 -10.86 23.03
N ASP A 449 23.04 -11.32 24.25
CA ASP A 449 24.04 -12.35 24.47
C ASP A 449 23.55 -13.75 24.04
N LEU A 450 22.26 -14.02 24.22
CA LEU A 450 21.59 -15.24 23.76
C LEU A 450 21.39 -15.25 22.25
N LEU A 451 21.14 -14.08 21.66
CA LEU A 451 20.91 -13.91 20.24
C LEU A 451 22.22 -13.89 19.42
N GLY A 452 23.33 -13.45 20.02
CA GLY A 452 24.59 -13.26 19.30
C GLY A 452 24.44 -12.25 18.16
N SER A 453 25.04 -12.51 17.00
CA SER A 453 24.92 -11.61 15.83
C SER A 453 23.48 -11.46 15.34
N GLY A 454 22.64 -12.48 15.55
CA GLY A 454 21.21 -12.47 15.23
C GLY A 454 20.42 -11.39 15.97
N THR A 455 20.96 -10.81 17.04
CA THR A 455 20.30 -9.70 17.76
C THR A 455 20.09 -8.46 16.90
N ASN A 456 20.82 -8.31 15.78
CA ASN A 456 20.61 -7.19 14.87
C ASN A 456 19.37 -7.34 13.99
N GLU A 457 18.69 -8.48 14.02
CA GLU A 457 17.50 -8.78 13.21
C GLU A 457 16.25 -8.66 14.09
N LEU A 458 15.33 -7.75 13.77
CA LEU A 458 14.15 -7.51 14.60
C LEU A 458 13.30 -8.77 14.78
N PHE A 459 13.06 -9.54 13.72
CA PHE A 459 12.29 -10.79 13.82
C PHE A 459 12.88 -11.76 14.85
N ALA A 460 14.21 -11.81 14.99
CA ALA A 460 14.89 -12.68 15.93
C ALA A 460 14.65 -12.25 17.39
N GLN A 461 14.56 -10.94 17.63
CA GLN A 461 14.21 -10.38 18.93
C GLN A 461 12.77 -10.72 19.30
N PHE A 462 11.82 -10.58 18.36
CA PHE A 462 10.43 -11.02 18.55
C PHE A 462 10.38 -12.51 18.93
N PHE A 463 11.05 -13.38 18.17
CA PHE A 463 11.06 -14.82 18.42
C PHE A 463 11.67 -15.16 19.78
N MET A 464 12.76 -14.50 20.16
CA MET A 464 13.40 -14.74 21.46
C MET A 464 12.50 -14.28 22.61
N ARG A 465 11.82 -13.13 22.48
CA ARG A 465 10.86 -12.67 23.49
C ARG A 465 9.70 -13.65 23.65
N ILE A 466 9.10 -14.09 22.53
CA ILE A 466 8.04 -15.11 22.53
C ILE A 466 8.52 -16.37 23.24
N TYR A 467 9.67 -16.91 22.83
CA TYR A 467 10.23 -18.14 23.38
C TYR A 467 10.61 -18.04 24.87
N LYS A 468 11.06 -16.88 25.34
CA LYS A 468 11.53 -16.71 26.73
C LYS A 468 10.47 -16.26 27.70
N GLU A 469 9.48 -15.49 27.26
CA GLU A 469 8.49 -14.88 28.14
C GLU A 469 7.10 -15.51 27.97
N LEU A 470 6.81 -16.11 26.81
CA LEU A 470 5.54 -16.77 26.48
C LEU A 470 5.72 -18.28 26.32
N ASP A 471 6.54 -18.87 27.19
CA ASP A 471 6.88 -20.30 27.18
C ASP A 471 5.64 -21.21 27.12
N GLY A 472 5.76 -22.29 26.36
CA GLY A 472 4.68 -23.24 26.07
C GLY A 472 3.66 -22.86 24.98
N CYS A 473 3.73 -21.66 24.38
CA CYS A 473 2.81 -21.27 23.30
C CYS A 473 3.13 -21.93 21.94
N ILE A 474 2.21 -21.80 20.98
CA ILE A 474 2.48 -22.08 19.57
C ILE A 474 2.93 -20.79 18.89
N MET A 475 4.07 -20.80 18.23
CA MET A 475 4.56 -19.69 17.41
C MET A 475 4.38 -20.03 15.94
N ALA A 476 3.48 -19.31 15.26
CA ALA A 476 3.22 -19.43 13.82
C ALA A 476 3.67 -18.15 13.12
N SER A 477 4.80 -18.20 12.40
CA SER A 477 5.46 -16.98 11.94
C SER A 477 5.88 -17.02 10.48
N PHE A 478 5.67 -15.89 9.80
CA PHE A 478 6.40 -15.56 8.58
C PHE A 478 7.78 -14.99 8.96
N SER A 479 8.86 -15.46 8.35
CA SER A 479 10.18 -14.82 8.53
C SER A 479 11.17 -15.20 7.42
N THR A 480 12.34 -14.54 7.39
CA THR A 480 13.47 -15.10 6.63
C THR A 480 13.90 -16.41 7.27
N LEU A 481 14.55 -17.27 6.50
CA LEU A 481 15.06 -18.55 6.98
C LEU A 481 16.49 -18.48 7.57
N LYS A 482 17.06 -17.27 7.69
CA LYS A 482 18.44 -17.07 8.18
C LYS A 482 18.65 -17.71 9.56
N TYR A 483 17.64 -17.70 10.42
CA TYR A 483 17.76 -18.25 11.78
C TYR A 483 17.96 -19.77 11.82
N LEU A 484 17.54 -20.49 10.77
CA LEU A 484 17.70 -21.94 10.66
C LEU A 484 19.09 -22.33 10.14
N ASN A 485 19.63 -21.58 9.17
CA ASN A 485 20.80 -22.03 8.40
C ASN A 485 22.05 -21.13 8.53
N SER A 486 21.92 -19.86 8.92
CA SER A 486 23.05 -18.93 8.94
C SER A 486 23.97 -19.17 10.14
N SER A 487 25.28 -18.96 9.93
CA SER A 487 26.28 -18.99 11.00
C SER A 487 26.06 -17.87 12.03
N HIS A 488 25.51 -16.72 11.60
CA HIS A 488 25.19 -15.59 12.49
C HIS A 488 24.14 -15.92 13.56
N PHE A 489 23.38 -17.01 13.37
CA PHE A 489 22.31 -17.46 14.26
C PHE A 489 22.68 -18.71 15.06
N LYS A 490 23.97 -19.08 15.15
CA LYS A 490 24.41 -20.25 15.93
C LYS A 490 23.96 -20.15 17.40
N LYS A 491 24.23 -19.02 18.07
CA LYS A 491 23.81 -18.78 19.47
C LYS A 491 22.28 -18.81 19.62
N PHE A 492 21.56 -18.18 18.70
CA PHE A 492 20.10 -18.27 18.67
C PHE A 492 19.63 -19.73 18.68
N ARG A 493 20.17 -20.60 17.83
CA ARG A 493 19.80 -22.03 17.76
C ARG A 493 20.30 -22.87 18.95
N GLU A 494 21.27 -22.40 19.72
CA GLU A 494 21.65 -23.04 20.99
C GLU A 494 20.55 -22.84 22.04
N VAL A 495 19.79 -21.74 21.94
CA VAL A 495 18.73 -21.38 22.90
C VAL A 495 17.33 -21.78 22.40
N PHE A 496 16.98 -21.39 21.17
CA PHE A 496 15.68 -21.65 20.56
C PHE A 496 15.59 -23.12 20.12
N LYS A 497 14.92 -23.95 20.93
CA LYS A 497 14.78 -25.40 20.74
C LYS A 497 13.33 -25.82 20.49
N ALA A 498 12.49 -24.89 20.05
CA ALA A 498 11.10 -25.15 19.72
C ALA A 498 10.98 -26.29 18.69
N LYS A 499 9.94 -27.11 18.85
CA LYS A 499 9.67 -28.26 17.99
C LYS A 499 8.94 -27.77 16.73
N PHE A 500 9.49 -28.08 15.56
CA PHE A 500 8.83 -27.82 14.29
C PHE A 500 7.57 -28.69 14.16
N LEU A 501 6.44 -28.07 13.79
CA LEU A 501 5.19 -28.77 13.54
C LEU A 501 4.93 -28.86 12.03
N GLU A 502 4.79 -27.71 11.37
CA GLU A 502 4.41 -27.62 9.96
C GLU A 502 4.90 -26.30 9.34
N GLY A 503 4.94 -26.23 8.01
CA GLY A 503 5.19 -24.96 7.32
C GLY A 503 5.49 -25.06 5.83
N PHE A 504 5.63 -23.90 5.19
CA PHE A 504 5.93 -23.78 3.76
C PHE A 504 6.87 -22.60 3.48
N MET A 505 7.44 -22.58 2.27
CA MET A 505 8.33 -21.50 1.79
C MET A 505 7.79 -20.89 0.51
N VAL A 506 7.99 -19.59 0.34
CA VAL A 506 7.62 -18.85 -0.87
C VAL A 506 8.71 -17.84 -1.27
N PRO A 507 8.77 -17.45 -2.56
CA PRO A 507 9.63 -16.36 -3.01
C PRO A 507 9.24 -15.02 -2.36
N SER A 508 10.21 -14.24 -1.91
CA SER A 508 9.96 -12.94 -1.27
C SER A 508 9.31 -11.90 -2.18
N ASP A 509 9.55 -11.97 -3.49
CA ASP A 509 8.94 -11.10 -4.51
C ASP A 509 7.46 -11.40 -4.76
N SER A 510 6.91 -12.44 -4.12
CA SER A 510 5.47 -12.68 -4.04
C SER A 510 4.79 -11.86 -2.94
N PHE A 511 5.54 -11.20 -2.05
CA PHE A 511 5.02 -10.25 -1.08
C PHE A 511 5.04 -8.83 -1.67
N ASP A 512 3.99 -8.06 -1.39
CA ASP A 512 3.89 -6.69 -1.88
C ASP A 512 5.07 -5.83 -1.38
N ASN A 513 5.68 -5.09 -2.30
CA ASN A 513 6.76 -4.13 -2.04
C ASN A 513 8.10 -4.73 -1.56
N VAL A 514 8.36 -6.02 -1.80
CA VAL A 514 9.70 -6.61 -1.57
C VAL A 514 10.53 -6.58 -2.85
N THR A 515 11.70 -5.93 -2.82
CA THR A 515 12.60 -5.75 -3.99
C THR A 515 13.75 -6.76 -4.05
N GLY A 516 13.78 -7.77 -3.18
CA GLY A 516 14.81 -8.80 -3.12
C GLY A 516 14.32 -10.19 -3.49
N GLN A 517 15.25 -11.08 -3.82
CA GLN A 517 15.01 -12.51 -4.05
C GLN A 517 15.59 -13.35 -2.91
N PHE A 518 14.74 -13.75 -1.98
CA PHE A 518 15.08 -14.65 -0.88
C PHE A 518 13.84 -15.46 -0.47
N PRO A 519 13.99 -16.62 0.18
CA PRO A 519 12.83 -17.36 0.66
C PRO A 519 12.27 -16.71 1.94
N ILE A 520 10.95 -16.55 1.97
CA ILE A 520 10.18 -16.30 3.20
C ILE A 520 9.51 -17.63 3.58
N GLY A 521 9.65 -18.04 4.84
CA GLY A 521 8.98 -19.22 5.36
C GLY A 521 7.83 -18.83 6.28
N PHE A 522 6.69 -19.51 6.14
CA PHE A 522 5.70 -19.60 7.21
C PHE A 522 5.94 -20.90 7.96
N LEU A 523 6.32 -20.82 9.24
CA LEU A 523 6.69 -21.98 10.04
C LEU A 523 5.93 -21.96 11.38
N VAL A 524 5.41 -23.12 11.76
CA VAL A 524 4.69 -23.37 13.01
C VAL A 524 5.59 -24.13 13.96
N TRP A 525 5.78 -23.59 15.15
CA TRP A 525 6.64 -24.10 16.20
C TRP A 525 5.86 -24.28 17.49
N ASP A 526 6.06 -25.41 18.16
CA ASP A 526 5.67 -25.62 19.55
C ASP A 526 6.85 -25.22 20.45
N THR A 527 6.64 -24.24 21.33
CA THR A 527 7.71 -23.71 22.19
C THR A 527 7.82 -24.41 23.55
N ALA A 528 6.98 -25.41 23.83
CA ALA A 528 6.98 -26.15 25.09
C ALA A 528 8.21 -27.05 25.32
#